data_AF-A0A009P2U3-F1
#
_entry.id   AF-A0A009P2U3-F1
#
_cell.length_a   1.000
_cell.length_b   1.000
_cell.length_c   1.000
_cell.angle_alpha   90.00
_cell.angle_beta   90.00
_cell.angle_gamma   90.00
#
_symmetry.space_group_name_H-M   'P 1'
#
loop_
_entity.id
_entity.type
_entity.pdbx_description
1 polymer ?
#
loop_
_entity_poly.entity_id
_entity_poly.type
_entity_poly.pdbx_seq_one_letter_code
_entity_poly.pdbx_strand_id
1 'polypeptide(L)' 'MASFRQRNNTWRAEISVNGIRESSTFDTKAQARAWASKRETQLREQSHG' A
#
# COMPACT_ATOMS: atom_id res chain seq x y z
N MET A 1 -6.17 -4.78 -4.58
CA MET A 1 -5.91 -5.66 -3.41
C MET A 1 -4.47 -5.43 -2.96
N ALA A 2 -4.28 -5.03 -1.70
CA ALA A 2 -2.96 -4.80 -1.14
C ALA A 2 -2.19 -6.10 -0.90
N SER A 3 -0.98 -6.21 -1.42
CA SER A 3 -0.01 -7.27 -1.15
C SER A 3 1.04 -6.79 -0.17
N PHE A 4 1.31 -7.57 0.87
CA PHE A 4 2.33 -7.26 1.86
C PHE A 4 3.39 -8.36 1.83
N ARG A 5 4.63 -7.99 1.52
CA ARG A 5 5.75 -8.93 1.45
C ARG A 5 6.82 -8.54 2.44
N GLN A 6 7.19 -9.47 3.31
CA GLN A 6 8.31 -9.30 4.22
C GLN A 6 9.62 -9.65 3.49
N ARG A 7 10.63 -8.78 3.60
CA ARG A 7 12.00 -9.00 3.11
C ARG A 7 12.94 -8.74 4.27
N ASN A 8 13.55 -9.80 4.80
CA ASN A 8 14.41 -9.73 5.99
C ASN A 8 13.68 -9.03 7.15
N ASN A 9 14.05 -7.78 7.42
CA ASN A 9 13.54 -6.96 8.52
C ASN A 9 12.57 -5.86 8.09
N THR A 10 12.20 -5.80 6.80
CA THR A 10 11.30 -4.78 6.26
C THR A 10 10.06 -5.41 5.64
N TRP A 11 9.01 -4.61 5.57
CA TRP A 11 7.69 -4.90 5.05
C TRP A 11 7.43 -4.02 3.84
N ARG A 12 7.33 -4.63 2.66
CA ARG A 12 6.88 -3.97 1.46
C ARG A 12 5.37 -4.08 1.34
N ALA A 13 4.68 -2.96 1.24
CA ALA A 13 3.27 -2.89 0.87
C ALA A 13 3.17 -2.51 -0.60
N GLU A 14 2.38 -3.27 -1.35
CA GLU A 14 2.10 -3.04 -2.76
C GLU A 14 0.58 -2.95 -2.91
N ILE A 15 0.06 -1.83 -3.41
CA ILE A 15 -1.37 -1.63 -3.63
C ILE A 15 -1.64 -1.47 -5.11
N SER A 16 -2.83 -1.89 -5.52
CA SER A 16 -3.32 -1.71 -6.89
C SER A 16 -4.77 -1.26 -6.80
N VAL A 17 -5.04 -0.02 -7.21
CA VAL A 17 -6.37 0.62 -7.20
C VAL A 17 -6.60 1.29 -8.55
N ASN A 18 -7.69 0.95 -9.22
CA ASN A 18 -8.08 1.54 -10.53
C ASN A 18 -6.94 1.58 -11.56
N GLY A 19 -6.14 0.51 -11.64
CA GLY A 19 -5.00 0.41 -12.56
C GLY A 19 -3.73 1.11 -12.09
N ILE A 20 -3.79 1.94 -11.05
CA ILE A 20 -2.62 2.55 -10.42
C ILE A 20 -2.01 1.55 -9.44
N ARG A 21 -0.73 1.25 -9.65
CA ARG A 21 0.06 0.39 -8.75
C ARG A 21 1.06 1.25 -7.99
N GLU A 22 1.06 1.13 -6.67
CA GLU A 22 1.99 1.84 -5.81
C GLU A 22 2.66 0.86 -4.85
N SER A 23 3.95 1.08 -4.56
CA SER A 23 4.68 0.23 -3.63
C SER A 23 5.51 1.07 -2.68
N SER A 24 5.52 0.70 -1.41
CA SER A 24 6.33 1.36 -0.39
C SER A 24 6.84 0.36 0.64
N THR A 25 7.97 0.68 1.28
CA THR A 25 8.67 -0.18 2.25
C THR A 25 8.65 0.45 3.63
N PHE A 26 8.40 -0.38 4.65
CA PHE A 26 8.26 0.00 6.04
C PHE A 26 9.00 -0.98 6.94
N ASP A 27 9.40 -0.57 8.13
CA ASP A 27 10.05 -1.49 9.08
C ASP A 27 9.04 -2.45 9.75
N THR A 28 7.77 -2.05 9.83
CA THR A 28 6.73 -2.84 10.52
C THR A 28 5.52 -3.16 9.65
N LYS A 29 4.90 -4.32 9.92
CA LYS A 29 3.65 -4.73 9.28
C LYS A 29 2.51 -3.76 9.55
N ALA A 30 2.49 -3.15 10.74
CA ALA A 30 1.47 -2.19 11.15
C ALA A 30 1.54 -0.92 10.29
N GLN A 31 2.74 -0.37 10.10
CA GLN A 31 2.95 0.79 9.20
C GLN A 31 2.59 0.45 7.76
N ALA A 32 3.00 -0.73 7.27
CA ALA A 32 2.65 -1.19 5.93
C ALA A 32 1.13 -1.26 5.71
N ARG A 33 0.39 -1.80 6.68
CA ARG A 33 -1.09 -1.86 6.64
C ARG A 33 -1.73 -0.48 6.70
N ALA A 34 -1.29 0.37 7.63
CA ALA A 34 -1.83 1.72 7.78
C ALA A 34 -1.60 2.56 6.52
N TRP A 35 -0.42 2.46 5.91
CA TRP A 35 -0.11 3.11 4.65
C TRP A 35 -0.98 2.57 3.51
N ALA A 36 -1.11 1.25 3.36
CA ALA A 36 -1.93 0.66 2.31
C ALA A 36 -3.39 1.11 2.41
N SER A 37 -4.00 1.08 3.60
CA SER A 37 -5.37 1.55 3.80
C SER A 37 -5.54 3.03 3.48
N LYS A 38 -4.63 3.88 3.97
CA LYS A 38 -4.67 5.33 3.67
C LYS A 38 -4.53 5.60 2.17
N ARG A 39 -3.63 4.88 1.52
CA ARG A 39 -3.30 5.11 0.11
C ARG A 39 -4.33 4.50 -0.83
N GLU A 40 -4.94 3.36 -0.48
CA GLU A 40 -6.10 2.83 -1.21
C GLU A 40 -7.26 3.83 -1.22
N THR A 41 -7.56 4.47 -0.08
CA THR A 41 -8.58 5.51 0.00
C THR A 41 -8.21 6.71 -0.89
N GLN A 42 -7.00 7.25 -0.76
CA GLN A 42 -6.56 8.38 -1.58
C GLN A 42 -6.59 8.09 -3.09
N LEU A 43 -6.11 6.91 -3.51
CA LEU A 43 -6.09 6.52 -4.92
C LEU A 43 -7.51 6.35 -5.44
N ARG A 44 -8.41 5.79 -4.62
CA ARG A 44 -9.83 5.67 -4.97
C ARG A 44 -10.47 7.05 -5.11
N GLU A 45 -10.20 7.98 -4.21
CA GLU A 45 -10.68 9.37 -4.30
C GLU A 45 -10.14 10.07 -5.55
N GLN A 46 -8.83 9.97 -5.85
CA GLN A 46 -8.23 10.56 -7.05
C GLN A 46 -8.78 9.97 -8.35
N SER A 47 -9.07 8.67 -8.38
CA SER A 47 -9.61 8.01 -9.57
C SER A 47 -11.09 8.32 -9.83
N HIS A 48 -11.78 8.95 -8.89
CA HIS A 48 -13.18 9.36 -9.01
C HIS A 48 -13.34 10.84 -9.41
N GLY A 49 -12.25 11.52 -9.81
CA GLY A 49 -12.26 12.90 -10.30
C GLY A 49 -12.28 13.02 -11.83
#